data_AF-A0A1X1FHM7-F1
#
_entry.id   AF-A0A1X1FHM7-F1
#
_cell.length_a   1.000
_cell.length_b   1.000
_cell.length_c   1.000
_cell.angle_alpha   90.00
_cell.angle_beta   90.00
_cell.angle_gamma   90.00
#
_symmetry.space_group_name_H-M   'P 1'
#
loop_
_entity.id
_entity.type
_entity.pdbx_description
1 polymer ?
#
loop_
_entity_poly.entity_id
_entity_poly.type
_entity_poly.pdbx_seq_one_letter_code
_entity_poly.pdbx_strand_id
1 'polypeptide(L)'
;MQFNSSYAKLAIKQIEIAFQHGEIRMRPGNNEYELHSKKTETYFRQHGITFQKALADSVEALTTSKDVKFRGPSKSYFPGQPDGVIFDFLVPLYDSSMYIKFSFIVRHGRQFIVFESFHESDKPGLNNFMDLY
;
A
#
# COMPACT_ATOMS: atom_id res chain seq x y z
N MET A 1 11.66 -5.07 17.89
CA MET A 1 10.71 -3.96 18.10
C MET A 1 9.33 -4.58 18.19
N GLN A 2 8.64 -4.47 19.33
CA GLN A 2 7.26 -4.97 19.46
C GLN A 2 6.30 -4.11 18.64
N PHE A 3 5.33 -4.73 18.00
CA PHE A 3 4.23 -4.06 17.29
C PHE A 3 3.59 -3.01 18.20
N ASN A 4 3.46 -1.77 17.71
CA ASN A 4 2.83 -0.68 18.44
C ASN A 4 1.77 -0.06 17.53
N SER A 5 0.50 -0.33 17.87
CA SER A 5 -0.69 0.11 17.14
C SER A 5 -0.77 1.63 17.00
N SER A 6 -0.12 2.40 17.87
CA SER A 6 -0.05 3.86 17.76
C SER A 6 0.75 4.33 16.54
N TYR A 7 1.81 3.60 16.14
CA TYR A 7 2.55 3.91 14.91
C TYR A 7 1.75 3.58 13.66
N ALA A 8 0.99 2.48 13.68
CA ALA A 8 0.13 2.12 12.58
C ALA A 8 -0.96 3.18 12.36
N LYS A 9 -1.61 3.65 13.44
CA LYS A 9 -2.58 4.76 13.41
C LYS A 9 -1.97 6.06 12.88
N LEU A 10 -0.76 6.40 13.33
CA LEU A 10 -0.06 7.59 12.84
C LEU A 10 0.22 7.49 11.34
N ALA A 11 0.73 6.35 10.87
CA ALA A 11 1.03 6.14 9.46
C ALA A 11 -0.23 6.15 8.59
N ILE A 12 -1.35 5.56 9.04
CA ILE A 12 -2.65 5.67 8.36
C ILE A 12 -3.07 7.13 8.21
N LYS A 13 -2.98 7.92 9.29
CA LYS A 13 -3.30 9.35 9.24
C LYS A 13 -2.42 10.12 8.24
N GLN A 14 -1.13 9.77 8.13
CA GLN A 14 -0.24 10.36 7.13
C GLN A 14 -0.64 9.96 5.70
N ILE A 15 -1.09 8.71 5.50
CA ILE A 15 -1.62 8.24 4.22
C ILE A 15 -2.86 9.04 3.80
N GLU A 16 -3.79 9.29 4.73
CA GLU A 16 -4.99 10.11 4.47
C GLU A 16 -4.62 11.55 4.09
N ILE A 17 -3.70 12.19 4.82
CA ILE A 17 -3.24 13.56 4.52
C ILE A 17 -2.58 13.61 3.13
N ALA A 18 -1.69 12.66 2.84
CA ALA A 18 -1.02 12.61 1.53
C ALA A 18 -2.02 12.37 0.39
N PHE A 19 -3.08 11.58 0.61
CA PHE A 19 -4.14 11.40 -0.38
C PHE A 19 -4.86 12.73 -0.67
N GLN A 20 -5.22 13.49 0.38
CA GLN A 20 -5.89 14.79 0.24
C GLN A 20 -5.05 15.82 -0.52
N HIS A 21 -3.72 15.75 -0.39
CA HIS A 21 -2.80 16.66 -1.09
C HIS A 21 -2.29 16.12 -2.44
N GLY A 22 -2.68 14.91 -2.85
CA GLY A 22 -2.18 14.28 -4.09
C GLY A 22 -0.70 13.89 -4.03
N GLU A 23 -0.17 13.61 -2.85
CA GLU A 23 1.26 13.33 -2.60
C GLU A 23 1.60 11.83 -2.57
N ILE A 24 0.60 10.96 -2.78
CA ILE A 24 0.82 9.51 -2.86
C ILE A 24 1.47 9.15 -4.19
N ARG A 25 2.64 8.51 -4.12
CA ARG A 25 3.39 8.10 -5.30
C ARG A 25 3.00 6.70 -5.70
N MET A 26 2.74 6.50 -6.98
CA MET A 26 2.57 5.15 -7.53
C MET A 26 3.95 4.52 -7.75
N ARG A 27 4.12 3.26 -7.36
CA ARG A 27 5.35 2.54 -7.72
C ARG A 27 5.30 2.15 -9.20
N PRO A 28 6.35 2.40 -9.98
CA PRO A 28 6.47 1.80 -11.30
C PRO A 28 6.60 0.28 -11.17
N GLY A 29 5.98 -0.45 -12.11
CA GLY A 29 6.09 -1.90 -12.21
C GLY A 29 7.45 -2.38 -12.71
N ASN A 30 7.58 -3.70 -12.88
CA ASN A 30 8.86 -4.37 -13.16
C ASN A 30 9.50 -3.97 -14.50
N ASN A 31 8.69 -3.58 -15.47
CA ASN A 31 9.16 -2.85 -16.65
C ASN A 31 8.87 -1.39 -16.34
N GLU A 32 9.88 -0.54 -16.20
CA GLU A 32 9.83 0.85 -15.68
C GLU A 32 8.79 1.80 -16.32
N TYR A 33 7.99 1.32 -17.26
CA TYR A 33 6.90 1.98 -17.98
C TYR A 33 5.49 1.44 -17.65
N GLU A 34 5.36 0.22 -17.15
CA GLU A 34 4.06 -0.37 -16.76
C GLU A 34 3.81 -0.03 -15.30
N LEU A 35 2.75 0.72 -14.99
CA LEU A 35 2.43 1.10 -13.61
C LEU A 35 1.92 -0.10 -12.79
N HIS A 36 1.45 -1.16 -13.46
CA HIS A 36 0.79 -2.30 -12.82
C HIS A 36 1.10 -3.61 -13.53
N SER A 37 0.78 -4.73 -12.88
CA SER A 37 0.69 -6.01 -13.57
C SER A 37 -0.45 -5.98 -14.59
N LYS A 38 -0.27 -6.65 -15.74
CA LYS A 38 -1.33 -6.80 -16.76
C LYS A 38 -2.65 -7.35 -16.19
N LYS A 39 -2.58 -8.15 -15.12
CA LYS A 39 -3.77 -8.71 -14.47
C LYS A 39 -4.57 -7.65 -13.73
N THR A 40 -3.90 -6.77 -12.98
CA THR A 40 -4.53 -5.62 -12.32
C THR A 40 -5.22 -4.71 -13.33
N GLU A 41 -4.54 -4.36 -14.42
CA GLU A 41 -5.10 -3.53 -15.48
C GLU A 41 -6.31 -4.20 -16.15
N THR A 42 -6.21 -5.50 -16.41
CA THR A 42 -7.31 -6.28 -17.00
C THR A 42 -8.53 -6.28 -16.08
N TYR A 43 -8.35 -6.52 -14.79
CA TYR A 43 -9.43 -6.53 -13.81
C TYR A 43 -10.11 -5.16 -13.74
N PHE A 44 -9.34 -4.08 -13.61
CA PHE A 44 -9.88 -2.71 -13.56
C PHE A 44 -10.66 -2.35 -14.82
N ARG A 45 -10.14 -2.69 -16.00
CA ARG A 45 -10.84 -2.46 -17.27
C ARG A 45 -12.16 -3.24 -17.35
N GLN A 46 -12.16 -4.51 -16.94
CA GLN A 46 -13.37 -5.36 -16.99
C GLN A 46 -14.47 -4.87 -16.03
N HIS A 47 -14.10 -4.25 -14.92
CA HIS A 47 -15.03 -3.77 -13.89
C HIS A 47 -15.29 -2.26 -13.94
N GLY A 48 -14.73 -1.54 -14.93
CA GLY A 48 -14.90 -0.08 -15.05
C GLY A 48 -14.29 0.71 -13.89
N ILE A 49 -13.25 0.18 -13.25
CA ILE A 49 -12.60 0.79 -12.09
C ILE A 49 -11.40 1.60 -12.57
N THR A 50 -11.29 2.85 -12.12
CA THR A 50 -10.10 3.68 -12.35
C THR A 50 -9.10 3.53 -11.20
N PHE A 51 -7.84 3.88 -11.47
CA PHE A 51 -6.82 3.89 -10.42
C PHE A 51 -7.13 4.87 -9.30
N GLN A 52 -7.67 6.05 -9.63
CA GLN A 52 -8.08 7.04 -8.65
C GLN A 52 -9.21 6.50 -7.77
N LYS A 53 -10.15 5.75 -8.34
CA LYS A 53 -11.18 5.06 -7.57
C LYS A 53 -10.59 3.99 -6.66
N ALA A 54 -9.73 3.11 -7.18
CA ALA A 54 -9.10 2.08 -6.35
C ALA A 54 -8.25 2.67 -5.21
N LEU A 55 -7.55 3.78 -5.47
CA LEU A 55 -6.82 4.51 -4.44
C LEU A 55 -7.78 5.09 -3.38
N ALA A 56 -8.84 5.79 -3.81
CA ALA A 56 -9.83 6.36 -2.89
C ALA A 56 -10.49 5.28 -2.01
N ASP A 57 -10.99 4.21 -2.63
CA ASP A 57 -11.61 3.07 -1.95
C ASP A 57 -10.62 2.41 -0.96
N SER A 58 -9.32 2.32 -1.32
CA SER A 58 -8.31 1.77 -0.42
C SER A 58 -7.96 2.68 0.77
N VAL A 59 -7.99 4.00 0.59
CA VAL A 59 -7.77 4.95 1.69
C VAL A 59 -8.94 4.91 2.66
N GLU A 60 -10.18 4.83 2.15
CA GLU A 60 -11.37 4.62 2.99
C GLU A 60 -11.30 3.29 3.76
N ALA A 61 -10.88 2.21 3.09
CA ALA A 61 -10.77 0.90 3.71
C ALA A 61 -9.69 0.82 4.81
N LEU A 62 -8.61 1.63 4.76
CA LEU A 62 -7.59 1.67 5.82
C LEU A 62 -8.17 1.95 7.22
N THR A 63 -9.21 2.76 7.29
CA THR A 63 -9.83 3.17 8.56
C THR A 63 -11.12 2.42 8.90
N THR A 64 -11.78 1.83 7.90
CA THR A 64 -13.10 1.22 8.07
C THR A 64 -13.09 -0.31 8.00
N SER A 65 -12.14 -0.91 7.27
CA SER A 65 -12.09 -2.35 7.07
C SER A 65 -11.33 -3.07 8.19
N LYS A 66 -11.89 -4.20 8.63
CA LYS A 66 -11.23 -5.12 9.57
C LYS A 66 -10.20 -6.03 8.88
N ASP A 67 -10.25 -6.12 7.56
CA ASP A 67 -9.39 -7.02 6.78
C ASP A 67 -8.04 -6.37 6.41
N VAL A 68 -7.81 -5.14 6.86
CA VAL A 68 -6.54 -4.45 6.68
C VAL A 68 -5.46 -5.20 7.44
N LYS A 69 -4.39 -5.53 6.73
CA LYS A 69 -3.22 -6.16 7.32
C LYS A 69 -2.05 -5.21 7.36
N PHE A 70 -1.16 -5.44 8.30
CA PHE A 70 -0.04 -4.56 8.58
C PHE A 70 1.27 -5.34 8.73
N ARG A 71 2.37 -4.72 8.30
CA ARG A 71 3.73 -5.22 8.51
C ARG A 71 4.69 -4.05 8.76
N GLY A 72 5.46 -4.13 9.84
CA GLY A 72 6.53 -3.18 10.14
C GLY A 72 6.62 -2.84 11.64
N PRO A 73 7.55 -1.96 12.04
CA PRO A 73 8.57 -1.33 11.22
C PRO A 73 9.58 -2.36 10.67
N SER A 74 9.90 -2.26 9.39
CA SER A 74 10.95 -3.06 8.75
C SER A 74 12.06 -2.15 8.19
N LYS A 75 13.27 -2.69 8.04
CA LYS A 75 14.34 -1.97 7.32
C LYS A 75 13.90 -1.70 5.89
N SER A 76 14.31 -0.57 5.35
CA SER A 76 14.06 -0.25 3.95
C SER A 76 14.59 -1.37 3.04
N TYR A 77 13.69 -1.89 2.21
CA TYR A 77 13.99 -2.92 1.20
C TYR A 77 14.11 -2.32 -0.21
N PHE A 78 14.11 -0.99 -0.34
CA PHE A 78 14.36 -0.34 -1.63
C PHE A 78 15.86 -0.39 -1.97
N PRO A 79 16.24 -0.90 -3.17
CA PRO A 79 17.63 -0.95 -3.60
C PRO A 79 18.31 0.43 -3.51
N GLY A 80 19.53 0.47 -2.94
CA GLY A 80 20.29 1.72 -2.78
C GLY A 80 19.76 2.68 -1.71
N GLN A 81 18.77 2.27 -0.92
CA GLN A 81 18.18 3.08 0.14
C GLN A 81 18.15 2.33 1.48
N PRO A 82 19.30 1.91 2.04
CA PRO A 82 19.34 1.10 3.26
C PRO A 82 18.86 1.87 4.50
N ASP A 83 19.00 3.19 4.48
CA ASP A 83 18.61 4.07 5.57
C ASP A 83 17.11 4.36 5.48
N GLY A 84 16.33 3.78 6.38
CA GLY A 84 14.90 4.08 6.49
C GLY A 84 14.11 2.95 7.13
N VAL A 85 12.92 3.32 7.57
CA VAL A 85 11.94 2.40 8.15
C VAL A 85 10.70 2.40 7.29
N ILE A 86 10.17 1.20 7.01
CA ILE A 86 8.96 1.01 6.22
C ILE A 86 7.87 0.38 7.07
N PHE A 87 6.69 0.96 6.95
CA PHE A 87 5.42 0.45 7.44
C PHE A 87 4.55 0.10 6.23
N ASP A 88 4.27 -1.18 6.04
CA ASP A 88 3.42 -1.66 4.96
C ASP A 88 2.01 -1.93 5.47
N PHE A 89 1.02 -1.47 4.71
CA PHE A 89 -0.40 -1.76 4.91
C PHE A 89 -0.92 -2.45 3.68
N LEU A 90 -1.60 -3.56 3.88
CA LEU A 90 -2.24 -4.34 2.83
C LEU A 90 -3.75 -4.22 2.99
N VAL A 91 -4.39 -3.71 1.96
CA VAL A 91 -5.82 -3.43 1.93
C VAL A 91 -6.45 -4.30 0.85
N PRO A 92 -7.22 -5.34 1.23
CA PRO A 92 -8.02 -6.09 0.28
C PRO A 92 -9.21 -5.24 -0.18
N LEU A 93 -9.50 -5.26 -1.48
CA LEU A 93 -10.64 -4.59 -2.11
C LEU A 93 -11.39 -5.57 -3.01
N TYR A 94 -12.66 -5.26 -3.28
CA TYR A 94 -13.51 -5.96 -4.25
C TYR A 94 -13.53 -7.49 -4.02
N ASP A 95 -14.02 -7.88 -2.85
CA ASP A 95 -14.08 -9.28 -2.40
C ASP A 95 -12.72 -9.99 -2.42
N SER A 96 -11.66 -9.24 -2.07
CA SER A 96 -10.27 -9.70 -2.06
C SER A 96 -9.71 -10.13 -3.42
N SER A 97 -10.35 -9.75 -4.53
CA SER A 97 -9.81 -9.94 -5.88
C SER A 97 -8.61 -9.02 -6.13
N MET A 98 -8.61 -7.86 -5.48
CA MET A 98 -7.58 -6.85 -5.60
C MET A 98 -6.97 -6.53 -4.24
N TYR A 99 -5.68 -6.25 -4.25
CA TYR A 99 -4.95 -5.81 -3.07
C TYR A 99 -4.22 -4.52 -3.37
N ILE A 100 -4.34 -3.58 -2.45
CA ILE A 100 -3.52 -2.37 -2.42
C ILE A 100 -2.51 -2.50 -1.30
N LYS A 101 -1.24 -2.21 -1.61
CA LYS A 101 -0.19 -2.06 -0.60
C LYS A 101 0.24 -0.61 -0.52
N PHE A 102 0.04 0.00 0.65
CA PHE A 102 0.67 1.26 1.00
C PHE A 102 1.98 0.99 1.74
N SER A 103 3.06 1.62 1.30
CA SER A 103 4.34 1.62 2.00
C SER A 103 4.62 3.04 2.48
N PHE A 104 4.49 3.26 3.79
CA PHE A 104 4.89 4.50 4.45
C PHE A 104 6.37 4.41 4.85
N ILE A 105 7.19 5.27 4.28
CA ILE A 105 8.65 5.24 4.36
C ILE A 105 9.13 6.47 5.12
N VAL A 106 9.89 6.27 6.18
CA VAL A 106 10.55 7.35 6.93
C VAL A 106 12.05 7.26 6.72
N ARG A 107 12.65 8.31 6.13
CA ARG A 107 14.08 8.37 5.80
C ARG A 107 14.62 9.79 5.94
N HIS A 108 15.70 9.97 6.72
CA HIS A 108 16.41 11.25 6.89
C HIS A 108 15.47 12.43 7.24
N GLY A 109 14.49 12.19 8.13
CA GLY A 109 13.49 13.18 8.50
C GLY A 109 12.41 13.46 7.44
N ARG A 110 12.46 12.79 6.28
CA ARG A 110 11.44 12.85 5.23
C ARG A 110 10.51 11.65 5.28
N GLN A 111 9.28 11.86 4.81
CA GLN A 111 8.24 10.84 4.74
C GLN A 111 7.79 10.70 3.28
N PHE A 112 7.60 9.46 2.83
CA PHE A 112 7.11 9.15 1.50
C PHE A 112 6.07 8.03 1.60
N ILE A 113 5.03 8.13 0.78
CA ILE A 113 4.02 7.09 0.68
C ILE A 113 4.03 6.56 -0.75
N VAL A 114 4.22 5.26 -0.85
CA VAL A 114 4.16 4.53 -2.11
C VAL A 114 2.92 3.65 -2.12
N PHE A 115 2.22 3.64 -3.24
CA PHE A 115 1.06 2.80 -3.51
C PHE A 115 1.41 1.77 -4.60
N GLU A 116 1.06 0.52 -4.34
CA GLU A 116 1.14 -0.59 -5.28
C GLU A 116 -0.21 -1.32 -5.32
N SER A 117 -0.68 -1.68 -6.51
CA SER A 117 -1.88 -2.49 -6.67
C SER A 117 -1.56 -3.80 -7.38
N PHE A 118 -2.11 -4.91 -6.90
CA PHE A 118 -1.93 -6.22 -7.49
C PHE A 118 -3.20 -7.06 -7.42
N HIS A 119 -3.40 -7.88 -8.46
CA HIS A 119 -4.45 -8.89 -8.49
C HIS A 119 -4.12 -10.03 -7.52
N GLU A 120 -5.13 -10.69 -6.97
CA GLU A 120 -4.96 -11.80 -6.02
C GLU A 120 -4.09 -12.96 -6.54
N SER A 121 -4.00 -13.11 -7.86
CA SER A 121 -3.21 -14.16 -8.52
C SER A 121 -1.79 -13.73 -8.84
N ASP A 122 -1.40 -12.49 -8.53
CA ASP A 122 -0.02 -11.99 -8.67
C ASP A 122 0.83 -12.21 -7.42
N LYS A 123 0.21 -12.65 -6.31
CA LYS A 123 0.77 -12.84 -4.95
C LYS A 123 2.30 -12.80 -4.86
N PRO A 124 2.91 -11.62 -4.66
CA PRO A 124 4.21 -11.54 -4.05
C PRO A 124 4.01 -11.21 -2.56
N GLY A 125 4.31 -12.16 -1.68
CA GLY A 125 4.60 -11.83 -0.28
C GLY A 125 3.43 -11.31 0.58
N LEU A 126 2.23 -11.87 0.42
CA LEU A 126 1.17 -11.77 1.45
C LEU A 126 1.58 -12.41 2.78
N ASN A 127 2.61 -13.25 2.76
CA ASN A 127 3.17 -13.89 3.94
C ASN A 127 3.87 -12.82 4.79
N ASN A 128 3.65 -12.87 6.11
CA ASN A 128 4.21 -11.96 7.13
C ASN A 128 3.50 -10.61 7.31
N PHE A 129 2.25 -10.48 6.90
CA PHE A 129 1.36 -9.43 7.41
C PHE A 129 0.56 -9.97 8.61
N MET A 130 0.32 -9.11 9.60
CA MET A 130 -0.53 -9.38 10.76
C MET A 130 -1.84 -8.60 10.60
N ASP A 131 -2.92 -9.09 11.18
CA ASP A 131 -4.17 -8.32 11.19
C ASP A 131 -3.97 -7.03 11.99
N LEU A 132 -4.49 -5.91 11.47
CA LEU A 132 -4.30 -4.61 12.10
C LEU A 132 -5.26 -4.40 13.29
N TYR A 133 -6.45 -5.02 13.23
CA TYR A 133 -7.55 -4.84 14.19
C TYR A 133 -7.93 -6.14 14.90
#